data_AF-A0A7C3UMV6-F1
#
_entry.id   AF-A0A7C3UMV6-F1
#
_cell.length_a   1.000
_cell.length_b   1.000
_cell.length_c   1.000
_cell.angle_alpha   90.00
_cell.angle_beta   90.00
_cell.angle_gamma   90.00
#
_symmetry.space_group_name_H-M   'P 1'
#
loop_
_entity.id
_entity.type
_entity.pdbx_description
1 polymer ?
#
loop_
_entity_poly.entity_id
_entity_poly.type
_entity_poly.pdbx_seq_one_letter_code
_entity_poly.pdbx_strand_id
1 'polypeptide(L)'
;MDRTSGRWVRETLREHGLRAQKGLGQNFLVDAHIADIIVGACDLQPTDVVVEIGPGLGALTGRLAAQSRLVLALEYDRGLHALLRDDPPGPNVVPVWGDAR
;
A
#
# COMPACT_ATOMS: atom_id res chain seq x y z
N MET A 1 2.32 9.53 -8.21
CA MET A 1 2.43 10.33 -6.97
C MET A 1 3.43 9.64 -6.04
N ASP A 2 4.24 10.40 -5.30
CA ASP A 2 5.20 9.83 -4.36
C ASP A 2 4.51 9.46 -3.03
N ARG A 3 4.08 8.20 -2.94
CA ARG A 3 3.42 7.62 -1.75
C ARG A 3 4.39 7.33 -0.59
N THR A 4 5.68 7.64 -0.79
CA THR A 4 6.75 7.52 0.20
C THR A 4 7.21 8.87 0.75
N SER A 5 6.50 9.97 0.48
CA SER A 5 6.79 11.25 1.13
C SER A 5 6.09 11.36 2.47
N GLY A 6 6.84 11.61 3.55
CA GLY A 6 6.26 11.81 4.88
C GLY A 6 5.33 13.02 4.97
N ARG A 7 5.53 14.04 4.14
CA ARG A 7 4.59 15.17 4.03
C ARG A 7 3.27 14.70 3.41
N TRP A 8 3.36 14.00 2.29
CA TRP A 8 2.21 13.47 1.57
C TRP A 8 1.37 12.55 2.47
N VAL A 9 2.00 11.62 3.19
CA VAL A 9 1.31 10.73 4.15
C VAL A 9 0.49 11.54 5.16
N ARG A 10 1.06 12.59 5.75
CA ARG A 10 0.34 13.42 6.72
C ARG A 10 -0.81 14.21 6.10
N GLU A 11 -0.60 14.75 4.90
CA GLU A 11 -1.60 15.53 4.16
C GLU A 11 -2.78 14.65 3.76
N THR A 12 -2.51 13.49 3.13
CA THR A 12 -3.54 12.53 2.69
C THR A 12 -4.36 12.01 3.86
N LEU A 13 -3.74 11.63 4.98
CA LEU A 13 -4.47 11.20 6.17
C LEU A 13 -5.40 12.32 6.67
N ARG A 14 -4.89 13.56 6.77
CA ARG A 14 -5.66 14.71 7.25
C ARG A 14 -6.83 15.04 6.33
N GLU A 15 -6.62 15.07 5.02
CA GLU A 15 -7.64 15.38 4.01
C GLU A 15 -8.82 14.42 4.05
N HIS A 16 -8.56 13.15 4.37
CA HIS A 16 -9.59 12.12 4.45
C HIS A 16 -10.10 11.88 5.89
N GLY A 17 -9.72 12.74 6.85
CA GLY A 17 -10.13 12.61 8.24
C GLY A 17 -9.57 11.38 8.97
N LEU A 18 -8.53 10.76 8.42
CA LEU A 18 -7.88 9.57 8.95
C LEU A 18 -6.69 9.94 9.85
N ARG A 19 -6.30 9.00 10.71
CA ARG A 19 -5.15 9.11 11.59
C ARG A 19 -4.53 7.73 11.76
N ALA A 20 -3.21 7.67 11.94
CA ALA A 20 -2.52 6.43 12.27
C ALA A 20 -3.06 5.84 13.59
N GLN A 21 -3.52 4.60 13.53
CA GLN A 21 -4.12 3.89 14.66
C GLN A 21 -3.06 3.04 15.36
N LYS A 22 -2.58 3.50 16.53
CA LYS A 22 -1.58 2.77 17.33
C LYS A 22 -2.05 1.36 17.71
N GLY A 23 -3.35 1.17 17.98
CA GLY A 23 -3.91 -0.14 18.30
C GLY A 23 -3.85 -1.16 17.16
N LEU A 24 -3.72 -0.70 15.91
CA LEU A 24 -3.50 -1.54 14.74
C LEU A 24 -2.02 -1.66 14.35
N GLY A 25 -1.10 -1.04 15.10
CA GLY A 25 0.33 -1.04 14.78
C GLY A 25 0.73 -0.25 13.54
N GLN A 26 -0.13 0.64 13.04
CA GLN A 26 0.11 1.37 11.79
C GLN A 26 1.36 2.27 11.87
N ASN A 27 2.34 1.96 11.02
CA ASN A 27 3.50 2.80 10.71
C ASN A 27 3.63 2.86 9.18
N PHE A 28 3.77 4.06 8.63
CA PHE A 28 3.82 4.25 7.17
C PHE A 28 5.26 4.40 6.70
N LEU A 29 5.61 3.67 5.63
CA LEU A 29 6.91 3.78 4.99
C LEU A 29 7.01 5.12 4.24
N VAL A 30 8.01 5.93 4.60
CA VAL A 30 8.23 7.29 4.07
C VAL A 30 9.61 7.47 3.44
N ASP A 31 10.15 6.38 2.89
CA ASP A 31 11.43 6.38 2.19
C ASP A 31 11.31 5.58 0.89
N ALA A 32 11.50 6.26 -0.24
CA ALA A 32 11.40 5.67 -1.57
C ALA A 32 12.49 4.63 -1.83
N HIS A 33 13.71 4.87 -1.34
CA HIS A 33 14.84 3.98 -1.56
C HIS A 33 14.66 2.66 -0.78
N ILE A 34 14.19 2.75 0.46
CA ILE A 34 13.84 1.55 1.24
C ILE A 34 12.70 0.78 0.59
N ALA A 35 11.68 1.48 0.05
CA ALA A 35 10.60 0.82 -0.70
C ALA A 35 11.13 0.05 -1.92
N ASP A 36 12.06 0.62 -2.68
CA ASP A 36 12.69 -0.05 -3.82
C ASP A 36 13.54 -1.24 -3.42
N ILE A 37 14.26 -1.16 -2.29
CA ILE A 37 15.01 -2.29 -1.74
C ILE A 37 14.08 -3.44 -1.37
N ILE A 38 12.97 -3.15 -0.67
CA ILE A 38 12.00 -4.17 -0.25
C ILE A 38 11.43 -4.89 -1.48
N VAL A 39 10.93 -4.13 -2.47
CA VAL A 39 10.36 -4.73 -3.69
C VAL A 39 11.43 -5.49 -4.48
N GLY A 40 12.64 -4.94 -4.61
CA GLY A 40 13.75 -5.61 -5.31
C GLY A 40 14.17 -6.93 -4.65
N ALA A 41 14.04 -7.06 -3.34
CA ALA A 41 14.33 -8.30 -2.61
C ALA A 41 13.27 -9.40 -2.84
N CYS A 42 12.10 -9.08 -3.40
CA CYS A 42 11.05 -10.05 -3.68
C CYS A 42 11.28 -10.89 -4.96
N ASP A 43 12.23 -10.50 -5.82
CA ASP A 43 12.57 -11.18 -7.09
C ASP A 43 11.34 -11.54 -7.97
N LEU A 44 10.41 -10.58 -8.08
CA LEU A 44 9.13 -10.78 -8.74
C LEU A 44 9.26 -11.00 -10.25
N GLN A 45 8.46 -11.93 -10.75
CA GLN A 45 8.26 -12.15 -12.18
C GLN A 45 6.94 -11.51 -12.66
N PRO A 46 6.85 -11.07 -13.93
CA PRO A 46 5.63 -10.47 -14.48
C PRO A 46 4.39 -11.36 -14.44
N THR A 47 4.56 -12.67 -14.20
CA THR A 47 3.47 -13.65 -14.06
C THR A 47 2.93 -13.80 -12.63
N ASP A 48 3.65 -13.27 -11.65
CA ASP A 48 3.38 -13.52 -10.24
C ASP A 48 2.12 -12.80 -9.75
N VAL A 49 1.48 -13.40 -8.76
CA VAL A 49 0.40 -12.79 -7.99
C VAL A 49 0.93 -12.48 -6.61
N VAL A 50 0.90 -11.21 -6.23
CA VAL A 50 1.37 -10.73 -4.94
C VAL A 50 0.18 -10.53 -4.02
N VAL A 51 0.32 -10.97 -2.77
CA VAL A 51 -0.59 -10.57 -1.68
C VAL A 51 0.16 -9.62 -0.77
N GLU A 52 -0.27 -8.37 -0.71
CA GLU A 52 0.27 -7.38 0.21
C GLU A 52 -0.67 -7.25 1.40
N ILE A 53 -0.17 -7.59 2.59
CA ILE A 53 -0.91 -7.46 3.84
C ILE A 53 -0.58 -6.11 4.47
N GLY A 54 -1.60 -5.32 4.79
CA GLY A 54 -1.42 -3.98 5.36
C GLY A 54 -0.78 -2.99 4.37
N PRO A 55 -1.35 -2.81 3.16
CA PRO A 55 -0.83 -1.87 2.16
C PRO A 55 -0.85 -0.41 2.65
N GLY A 56 -1.73 -0.07 3.61
CA GLY A 56 -1.86 1.27 4.15
C GLY A 56 -2.21 2.29 3.06
N LEU A 57 -1.32 3.26 2.83
CA LEU A 57 -1.46 4.25 1.75
C LEU A 57 -0.84 3.78 0.42
N GLY A 58 -0.31 2.56 0.36
CA GLY A 58 0.22 1.94 -0.84
C GLY A 58 1.65 2.35 -1.20
N ALA A 59 2.52 2.47 -0.20
CA ALA A 59 3.93 2.82 -0.39
C ALA A 59 4.70 1.77 -1.21
N LEU A 60 4.35 0.48 -1.05
CA LEU A 60 4.92 -0.63 -1.81
C LEU A 60 3.99 -1.07 -2.95
N THR A 61 2.67 -1.01 -2.76
CA THR A 61 1.65 -1.53 -3.68
C THR A 61 1.88 -1.20 -5.15
N GLY A 62 2.13 0.07 -5.49
CA GLY A 62 2.35 0.46 -6.89
C GLY A 62 3.66 -0.06 -7.48
N ARG A 63 4.70 -0.21 -6.65
CA ARG A 63 6.00 -0.78 -7.06
C ARG A 63 5.88 -2.29 -7.29
N LEU A 64 5.15 -2.98 -6.41
CA LEU A 64 4.79 -4.39 -6.57
C LEU A 64 3.96 -4.61 -7.85
N ALA A 65 2.97 -3.74 -8.09
CA ALA A 65 2.09 -3.81 -9.25
C ALA A 65 2.83 -3.61 -10.58
N ALA A 66 3.86 -2.77 -10.60
CA ALA A 66 4.68 -2.55 -11.78
C ALA A 66 5.51 -3.77 -12.20
N GLN A 67 5.72 -4.75 -11.31
CA GLN A 67 6.59 -5.91 -11.54
C GLN A 67 5.85 -7.26 -11.56
N SER A 68 4.54 -7.27 -11.27
CA SER A 68 3.75 -8.48 -11.11
C SER A 68 2.50 -8.47 -11.97
N ARG A 69 1.86 -9.63 -12.14
CA ARG A 69 0.62 -9.76 -12.91
C ARG A 69 -0.55 -9.12 -12.17
N LEU A 70 -0.59 -9.26 -10.85
CA LEU A 70 -1.72 -8.88 -10.01
C LEU A 70 -1.23 -8.66 -8.57
N VAL A 71 -1.71 -7.59 -7.93
CA VAL A 71 -1.54 -7.37 -6.49
C VAL A 71 -2.89 -7.40 -5.80
N LEU A 72 -3.05 -8.30 -4.84
CA LEU A 72 -4.16 -8.31 -3.88
C LEU A 72 -3.72 -7.51 -2.66
N ALA A 73 -4.28 -6.32 -2.48
CA ALA A 73 -3.92 -5.40 -1.40
C ALA A 73 -4.90 -5.56 -0.23
N LEU A 74 -4.55 -6.39 0.75
CA LEU A 74 -5.39 -6.76 1.89
C LEU A 74 -5.27 -5.76 3.04
N GLU A 75 -6.30 -4.95 3.26
CA GLU A 75 -6.33 -3.89 4.27
C GLU A 75 -7.47 -4.07 5.28
N TYR A 76 -7.15 -3.98 6.57
CA TYR A 76 -8.12 -4.14 7.65
C TYR A 76 -8.80 -2.81 8.01
N ASP A 77 -8.05 -1.70 7.97
CA ASP A 77 -8.59 -0.37 8.24
C ASP A 77 -9.53 0.05 7.11
N ARG A 78 -10.82 0.19 7.44
CA ARG A 78 -11.86 0.54 6.45
C ARG A 78 -11.64 1.89 5.76
N GLY A 79 -11.02 2.84 6.46
CA GLY A 79 -10.70 4.16 5.90
C GLY A 79 -9.59 4.06 4.85
N LEU A 80 -8.50 3.37 5.19
CA LEU A 80 -7.39 3.14 4.25
C LEU A 80 -7.80 2.25 3.07
N HIS A 81 -8.61 1.22 3.32
CA HIS A 81 -9.18 0.38 2.27
C HIS A 81 -10.02 1.22 1.29
N ALA A 82 -10.86 2.13 1.79
CA ALA A 82 -11.66 3.00 0.93
C ALA A 82 -10.76 3.88 0.03
N LEU A 83 -9.67 4.44 0.57
CA LEU A 83 -8.70 5.20 -0.23
C LEU A 83 -8.04 4.37 -1.32
N LEU A 84 -7.60 3.15 -0.99
CA LEU A 84 -6.99 2.26 -1.98
C LEU A 84 -7.97 1.83 -3.07
N ARG A 85 -9.24 1.62 -2.71
CA ARG A 85 -10.30 1.29 -3.67
C ARG A 85 -10.61 2.45 -4.60
N ASP A 86 -10.64 3.67 -4.07
CA ASP A 86 -11.02 4.86 -4.84
C ASP A 86 -9.86 5.41 -5.69
N ASP A 87 -8.60 5.22 -5.25
CA ASP A 87 -7.37 5.55 -6.00
C ASP A 87 -6.32 4.41 -5.91
N PRO A 88 -6.52 3.30 -6.64
CA PRO A 88 -5.57 2.19 -6.64
C PRO A 88 -4.26 2.57 -7.36
N PRO A 89 -3.09 2.23 -6.79
CA PRO A 89 -1.79 2.58 -7.36
C PRO A 89 -1.37 1.66 -8.52
N GLY A 90 -2.28 1.37 -9.44
CA GLY A 90 -2.03 0.55 -10.62
C GLY A 90 -3.31 -0.12 -11.16
N PRO A 91 -3.38 -0.40 -12.47
CA PRO A 91 -4.56 -1.02 -13.08
C PRO A 91 -4.75 -2.50 -12.67
N ASN A 92 -3.70 -3.14 -12.16
CA ASN A 92 -3.65 -4.53 -11.72
C ASN A 92 -3.60 -4.65 -10.19
N VAL A 93 -4.08 -3.64 -9.46
CA VAL A 93 -4.23 -3.68 -8.01
C VAL A 93 -5.70 -3.94 -7.68
N VAL A 94 -5.96 -4.96 -6.86
CA VAL A 94 -7.29 -5.28 -6.34
C VAL A 94 -7.27 -5.09 -4.82
N PRO A 95 -7.86 -4.01 -4.32
CA PRO A 95 -8.05 -3.80 -2.88
C PRO A 95 -9.03 -4.83 -2.31
N VAL A 96 -8.65 -5.45 -1.20
CA VAL A 96 -9.46 -6.44 -0.48
C VAL A 96 -9.56 -5.99 0.96
N TRP A 97 -10.77 -5.88 1.49
CA TRP A 97 -10.97 -5.63 2.91
C TRP A 97 -10.97 -6.96 3.67
N GLY A 98 -10.17 -7.07 4.72
CA GLY A 98 -10.15 -8.26 5.57
C GLY A 98 -9.06 -8.25 6.65
N ASP A 99 -9.15 -9.20 7.57
CA ASP A 99 -8.08 -9.55 8.50
C ASP A 99 -7.26 -10.71 7.90
N ALA A 100 -5.94 -10.70 8.09
CA ALA A 100 -5.01 -11.69 7.54
C ALA A 100 -4.78 -12.91 8.45
N ARG A 101 -5.50 -12.98 9.57
CA ARG A 101 -5.42 -14.06 10.57
C ARG A 101 -6.36 -15.22 10.28
#